data_AF-A0A938KHV2-F1
#
_entry.id   AF-A0A938KHV2-F1
#
_cell.length_a   1.000
_cell.length_b   1.000
_cell.length_c   1.000
_cell.angle_alpha   90.00
_cell.angle_beta   90.00
_cell.angle_gamma   90.00
#
_symmetry.space_group_name_H-M   'P 1'
#
loop_
_entity.id
_entity.type
_entity.pdbx_description
1 polymer ?
#
loop_
_entity_poly.entity_id
_entity_poly.type
_entity_poly.pdbx_seq_one_letter_code
_entity_poly.pdbx_strand_id
1 'polypeptide(L)'
;MAVAGWPLGAREAPLPDGLYAAIGTPRGTITCELFFEKAPLTVANFVGLAEGTLGPTPRKPYFDGVKFHRVVPDFVVQGGDPSGTGDGGPGYTIPDEFVPGLRHDAAGILSMANKGPDTNGSQFFLTLRETNRLNYLHSVFGRVVRGGDVLPQIKQGDAMTVAILRRGAAARAFRADATALQEFAARRKTYAGAAEPGPAAHFDDPEKILPLEPPRAKYFNYKLANLERTRGLRFFARIWAKSPTPAEDAQPGAFMRSWAEKLGTAQDGVLAVYFADDDSWRVWIGDAQAARFAGRPGTVQELTASGAIHEVKEALLKAAQAAGNADFKQQQQTLAAAGQPPPPPGQRIKLQTDALLDALIFKLE
;
A
#
# COMPACT_ATOMS: atom_id res chain seq x y z
N MET A 1 -17.00 17.33 3.62
CA MET A 1 -17.89 16.95 2.52
C MET A 1 -18.30 15.49 2.72
N ALA A 2 -19.56 15.14 2.51
CA ALA A 2 -20.00 13.75 2.60
C ALA A 2 -19.25 12.90 1.57
N VAL A 3 -18.65 11.79 2.00
CA VAL A 3 -17.97 10.86 1.10
C VAL A 3 -19.06 10.21 0.24
N ALA A 4 -19.11 10.54 -1.04
CA ALA A 4 -20.06 9.94 -1.98
C ALA A 4 -19.84 8.42 -2.03
N GLY A 5 -20.88 7.63 -1.77
CA GLY A 5 -20.84 6.17 -1.96
C GLY A 5 -21.41 5.30 -0.84
N TRP A 6 -21.75 5.84 0.33
CA TRP A 6 -22.31 5.00 1.41
C TRP A 6 -23.85 4.99 1.43
N PRO A 7 -24.49 3.82 1.21
CA PRO A 7 -25.94 3.72 1.28
C PRO A 7 -26.39 3.88 2.74
N LEU A 8 -27.18 4.92 3.01
CA LEU A 8 -27.75 5.22 4.34
C LEU A 8 -28.62 4.07 4.91
N GLY A 9 -29.11 3.16 4.05
CA GLY A 9 -29.95 2.02 4.43
C GLY A 9 -29.22 0.76 4.92
N ALA A 10 -27.89 0.70 4.90
CA ALA A 10 -27.14 -0.53 5.23
C ALA A 10 -27.03 -0.84 6.74
N ARG A 11 -27.48 0.05 7.62
CA ARG A 11 -27.30 -0.12 9.07
C ARG A 11 -28.11 -1.28 9.67
N GLU A 12 -29.28 -1.58 9.11
CA GLU A 12 -30.25 -2.50 9.72
C GLU A 12 -30.39 -3.87 9.04
N ALA A 13 -29.88 -4.04 7.80
CA ALA A 13 -29.93 -5.34 7.14
C ALA A 13 -29.20 -6.42 7.96
N PRO A 14 -29.52 -7.72 7.83
CA PRO A 14 -28.67 -8.79 8.36
C PRO A 14 -27.28 -8.75 7.70
N LEU A 15 -26.21 -8.97 8.48
CA LEU A 15 -24.88 -9.21 7.91
C LEU A 15 -24.86 -10.63 7.31
N PRO A 16 -24.30 -10.83 6.10
CA PRO A 16 -24.11 -12.17 5.56
C PRO A 16 -23.11 -12.99 6.41
N ASP A 17 -22.91 -14.25 6.05
CA ASP A 17 -21.87 -15.08 6.65
C ASP A 17 -20.50 -14.43 6.43
N GLY A 18 -19.70 -14.39 7.49
CA GLY A 18 -18.45 -13.63 7.53
C GLY A 18 -18.00 -13.29 8.95
N LEU A 19 -16.78 -12.75 9.03
CA LEU A 19 -16.18 -12.27 10.26
C LEU A 19 -16.14 -10.76 10.23
N TYR A 20 -16.64 -10.11 11.29
CA TYR A 20 -16.74 -8.65 11.34
C TYR A 20 -16.20 -8.09 12.65
N ALA A 21 -15.75 -6.83 12.61
CA ALA A 21 -15.44 -6.02 13.77
C ALA A 21 -16.38 -4.82 13.82
N ALA A 22 -17.17 -4.71 14.90
CA ALA A 22 -17.94 -3.52 15.21
C ALA A 22 -17.10 -2.62 16.11
N ILE A 23 -16.63 -1.51 15.57
CA ILE A 23 -15.81 -0.51 16.26
C ILE A 23 -16.73 0.61 16.73
N GLY A 24 -16.99 0.64 18.04
CA GLY A 24 -17.80 1.67 18.69
C GLY A 24 -16.97 2.91 18.99
N THR A 25 -17.54 4.10 18.77
CA THR A 25 -16.92 5.39 19.09
C THR A 25 -17.98 6.37 19.62
N PRO A 26 -17.58 7.52 20.22
CA PRO A 26 -18.50 8.60 20.56
C PRO A 26 -19.26 9.20 19.37
N ARG A 27 -18.87 8.88 18.13
CA ARG A 27 -19.49 9.35 16.88
C ARG A 27 -20.48 8.33 16.29
N GLY A 28 -20.59 7.16 16.93
CA GLY A 28 -21.33 6.01 16.42
C GLY A 28 -20.43 4.82 16.12
N THR A 29 -21.01 3.78 15.53
CA THR A 29 -20.34 2.50 15.26
C THR A 29 -20.01 2.36 13.78
N ILE A 30 -18.82 1.84 13.51
CA ILE A 30 -18.37 1.40 12.19
C ILE A 30 -18.28 -0.12 12.22
N THR A 31 -18.79 -0.80 11.19
CA THR A 31 -18.61 -2.26 11.06
C THR A 31 -17.71 -2.56 9.89
N CYS A 32 -16.63 -3.28 10.16
CA CYS A 32 -15.68 -3.75 9.15
C CYS A 32 -15.87 -5.24 8.90
N GLU A 33 -15.97 -5.65 7.64
CA GLU A 33 -15.74 -7.03 7.21
C GLU A 33 -14.25 -7.33 7.33
N LEU A 34 -13.89 -8.48 7.90
CA LEU A 34 -12.51 -8.96 8.05
C LEU A 34 -12.25 -10.09 7.06
N PHE A 35 -11.19 -9.97 6.27
CA PHE A 35 -10.86 -10.90 5.19
C PHE A 35 -10.11 -12.14 5.71
N PHE A 36 -10.70 -12.87 6.65
CA PHE A 36 -10.04 -13.96 7.39
C PHE A 36 -9.56 -15.13 6.52
N GLU A 37 -10.12 -15.32 5.33
CA GLU A 37 -9.67 -16.33 4.36
C GLU A 37 -8.46 -15.86 3.54
N LYS A 38 -8.35 -14.54 3.30
CA LYS A 38 -7.29 -13.94 2.47
C LYS A 38 -6.08 -13.51 3.29
N ALA A 39 -6.33 -12.93 4.46
CA ALA A 39 -5.31 -12.43 5.39
C ALA A 39 -5.44 -13.06 6.80
N PRO A 40 -5.43 -14.40 6.93
CA PRO A 40 -5.68 -15.10 8.21
C PRO A 40 -4.73 -14.71 9.34
N LEU A 41 -3.45 -14.45 9.08
CA LEU A 41 -2.51 -14.06 10.14
C LEU A 41 -2.90 -12.71 10.73
N THR A 42 -3.10 -11.72 9.85
CA THR A 42 -3.46 -10.36 10.26
C THR A 42 -4.82 -10.33 10.96
N VAL A 43 -5.79 -11.07 10.45
CA VAL A 43 -7.13 -11.14 11.04
C VAL A 43 -7.11 -11.89 12.38
N ALA A 44 -6.38 -13.00 12.51
CA ALA A 44 -6.23 -13.71 13.78
C ALA A 44 -5.60 -12.83 14.86
N ASN A 45 -4.57 -12.04 14.49
CA ASN A 45 -3.97 -11.07 15.39
C ASN A 45 -4.98 -10.02 15.88
N PHE A 46 -5.69 -9.36 14.95
CA PHE A 46 -6.65 -8.32 15.30
C PHE A 46 -7.80 -8.87 16.15
N VAL A 47 -8.38 -10.01 15.76
CA VAL A 47 -9.49 -10.65 16.48
C VAL A 47 -9.04 -11.13 17.85
N GLY A 48 -7.87 -11.74 17.95
CA GLY A 48 -7.39 -12.25 19.22
C GLY A 48 -7.07 -11.14 20.23
N LEU A 49 -6.56 -10.00 19.75
CA LEU A 49 -6.42 -8.79 20.57
C LEU A 49 -7.79 -8.24 21.00
N ALA A 50 -8.76 -8.17 20.08
CA ALA A 50 -10.10 -7.68 20.40
C ALA A 50 -10.84 -8.59 21.40
N GLU A 51 -10.73 -9.91 21.29
CA GLU A 51 -11.38 -10.89 22.18
C GLU A 51 -10.57 -11.16 23.47
N GLY A 52 -9.33 -10.65 23.57
CA GLY A 52 -8.46 -10.84 24.73
C GLY A 52 -7.84 -12.25 24.84
N THR A 53 -7.87 -13.04 23.76
CA THR A 53 -7.12 -14.31 23.64
C THR A 53 -5.64 -14.07 23.32
N LEU A 54 -5.31 -12.85 22.85
CA LEU A 54 -3.96 -12.34 22.67
C LEU A 54 -3.78 -11.03 23.47
N GLY A 55 -2.53 -10.60 23.63
CA GLY A 55 -2.16 -9.34 24.25
C GLY A 55 -1.51 -9.50 25.63
N PRO A 56 -1.03 -8.40 26.22
CA PRO A 56 -0.24 -8.41 27.46
C PRO A 56 -1.06 -8.73 28.71
N THR A 57 -2.39 -8.63 28.64
CA THR A 57 -3.30 -8.92 29.75
C THR A 57 -4.31 -9.98 29.32
N PRO A 58 -4.13 -11.24 29.73
CA PRO A 58 -5.02 -12.34 29.34
C PRO A 58 -6.48 -12.04 29.68
N ARG A 59 -7.40 -12.41 28.78
CA ARG A 59 -8.87 -12.30 28.93
C ARG A 59 -9.41 -10.87 29.03
N LYS A 60 -8.60 -9.86 28.69
CA LYS A 60 -9.04 -8.47 28.60
C LYS A 60 -9.04 -8.02 27.13
N PRO A 61 -10.15 -7.50 26.59
CA PRO A 61 -10.18 -6.87 25.28
C PRO A 61 -9.11 -5.77 25.17
N TYR A 62 -8.21 -5.89 24.19
CA TYR A 62 -7.04 -5.03 24.06
C TYR A 62 -7.39 -3.60 23.63
N PHE A 63 -8.40 -3.45 22.76
CA PHE A 63 -8.74 -2.18 22.14
C PHE A 63 -9.71 -1.31 22.95
N ASP A 64 -10.33 -1.86 24.00
CA ASP A 64 -11.32 -1.11 24.78
C ASP A 64 -10.67 0.06 25.52
N GLY A 65 -11.14 1.26 25.20
CA GLY A 65 -10.60 2.53 25.71
C GLY A 65 -9.38 3.06 24.95
N VAL A 66 -8.84 2.29 24.00
CA VAL A 66 -7.75 2.75 23.12
C VAL A 66 -8.26 3.85 22.21
N LYS A 67 -7.43 4.86 21.94
CA LYS A 67 -7.83 6.04 21.17
C LYS A 67 -7.44 5.93 19.70
N PHE A 68 -8.22 6.57 18.83
CA PHE A 68 -7.73 7.03 17.54
C PHE A 68 -6.75 8.18 17.77
N HIS A 69 -5.46 7.85 17.92
CA HIS A 69 -4.44 8.83 18.30
C HIS A 69 -3.99 9.73 17.14
N ARG A 70 -4.28 9.35 15.89
CA ARG A 70 -3.90 10.11 14.70
C ARG A 70 -5.03 10.14 13.68
N VAL A 71 -5.49 11.35 13.35
CA VAL A 71 -6.49 11.58 12.30
C VAL A 71 -5.91 12.58 11.31
N VAL A 72 -5.72 12.15 10.06
CA VAL A 72 -5.25 12.99 8.98
C VAL A 72 -6.40 13.18 7.99
N PRO A 73 -6.99 14.38 7.89
CA PRO A 73 -8.07 14.67 6.95
C PRO A 73 -7.70 14.22 5.53
N ASP A 74 -8.67 13.66 4.82
CA ASP A 74 -8.52 13.14 3.46
C ASP A 74 -7.38 12.11 3.31
N PHE A 75 -7.00 11.40 4.37
CA PHE A 75 -6.00 10.35 4.29
C PHE A 75 -6.40 9.12 5.12
N VAL A 76 -6.23 9.16 6.45
CA VAL A 76 -6.48 8.00 7.32
C VAL A 76 -6.90 8.42 8.73
N VAL A 77 -7.65 7.54 9.40
CA VAL A 77 -7.82 7.54 10.86
C VAL A 77 -7.09 6.32 11.44
N GLN A 78 -6.21 6.53 12.40
CA GLN A 78 -5.30 5.51 12.94
C GLN A 78 -5.47 5.37 14.45
N GLY A 79 -5.50 4.11 14.90
CA GLY A 79 -5.67 3.73 16.30
C GLY A 79 -4.94 2.42 16.62
N GLY A 80 -5.32 1.78 17.72
CA GLY A 80 -4.74 0.50 18.15
C GLY A 80 -3.43 0.63 18.94
N ASP A 81 -3.07 1.83 19.39
CA ASP A 81 -1.96 2.07 20.31
C ASP A 81 -2.46 2.38 21.74
N PRO A 82 -2.25 1.48 22.74
CA PRO A 82 -2.66 1.72 24.12
C PRO A 82 -1.99 2.91 24.81
N SER A 83 -0.76 3.30 24.42
CA SER A 83 -0.12 4.49 25.00
C SER A 83 -0.70 5.77 24.41
N GLY A 84 -1.27 5.68 23.20
CA GLY A 84 -1.73 6.82 22.41
C GLY A 84 -0.60 7.70 21.85
N THR A 85 0.66 7.26 21.93
CA THR A 85 1.81 8.06 21.45
C THR A 85 2.11 7.84 19.97
N GLY A 86 1.57 6.78 19.37
CA GLY A 86 1.89 6.31 18.02
C GLY A 86 3.00 5.25 17.99
N ASP A 87 3.60 4.92 19.14
CA ASP A 87 4.76 4.03 19.23
C ASP A 87 4.50 2.71 19.97
N GLY A 88 3.38 2.61 20.70
CA GLY A 88 3.04 1.40 21.45
C GLY A 88 2.53 0.27 20.57
N GLY A 89 2.32 -0.88 21.21
CA GLY A 89 1.91 -2.11 20.55
C GLY A 89 1.64 -3.23 21.54
N PRO A 90 1.39 -4.46 21.07
CA PRO A 90 0.94 -5.57 21.91
C PRO A 90 2.11 -6.33 22.57
N GLY A 91 3.34 -5.86 22.40
CA GLY A 91 4.57 -6.49 22.90
C GLY A 91 5.21 -7.49 21.93
N TYR A 92 4.67 -7.63 20.72
CA TYR A 92 5.19 -8.48 19.65
C TYR A 92 4.87 -7.88 18.28
N THR A 93 5.49 -8.42 17.23
CA THR A 93 5.16 -8.12 15.83
C THR A 93 4.78 -9.38 15.07
N ILE A 94 4.09 -9.19 13.94
CA ILE A 94 3.74 -10.23 12.97
C ILE A 94 4.20 -9.82 11.55
N PRO A 95 4.54 -10.79 10.69
CA PRO A 95 4.82 -10.56 9.28
C PRO A 95 3.70 -9.82 8.53
N ASP A 96 4.04 -9.15 7.42
CA ASP A 96 3.04 -8.63 6.49
C ASP A 96 2.30 -9.76 5.76
N GLU A 97 1.08 -9.47 5.33
CA GLU A 97 0.25 -10.36 4.53
C GLU A 97 -0.38 -9.59 3.34
N PHE A 98 0.38 -9.48 2.25
CA PHE A 98 -0.08 -8.87 1.01
C PHE A 98 -0.81 -9.90 0.14
N VAL A 99 -1.96 -9.50 -0.39
CA VAL A 99 -2.79 -10.33 -1.26
C VAL A 99 -3.09 -9.56 -2.55
N PRO A 100 -2.85 -10.14 -3.74
CA PRO A 100 -3.22 -9.52 -5.01
C PRO A 100 -4.70 -9.13 -5.03
N GLY A 101 -4.99 -7.89 -5.42
CA GLY A 101 -6.36 -7.35 -5.43
C GLY A 101 -6.90 -6.85 -4.09
N LEU A 102 -6.20 -7.03 -2.96
CA LEU A 102 -6.48 -6.27 -1.74
C LEU A 102 -5.66 -4.98 -1.75
N ARG A 103 -6.33 -3.86 -2.04
CA ARG A 103 -5.70 -2.55 -2.29
C ARG A 103 -6.36 -1.45 -1.47
N HIS A 104 -5.69 -0.31 -1.41
CA HIS A 104 -6.21 0.92 -0.81
C HIS A 104 -6.93 1.77 -1.88
N ASP A 105 -7.90 1.16 -2.56
CA ASP A 105 -8.59 1.69 -3.74
C ASP A 105 -9.84 2.52 -3.41
N ALA A 106 -10.22 2.60 -2.13
CA ALA A 106 -11.42 3.30 -1.67
C ALA A 106 -11.25 3.88 -0.25
N ALA A 107 -12.23 4.67 0.18
CA ALA A 107 -12.41 4.98 1.60
C ALA A 107 -12.92 3.76 2.37
N GLY A 108 -12.54 3.63 3.63
CA GLY A 108 -12.97 2.55 4.52
C GLY A 108 -12.15 1.26 4.38
N ILE A 109 -10.98 1.27 3.74
CA ILE A 109 -10.08 0.12 3.72
C ILE A 109 -9.37 0.02 5.07
N LEU A 110 -9.44 -1.16 5.71
CA LEU A 110 -8.84 -1.45 7.01
C LEU A 110 -7.49 -2.15 6.83
N SER A 111 -6.44 -1.53 7.34
CA SER A 111 -5.06 -1.97 7.15
C SER A 111 -4.20 -1.82 8.40
N MET A 112 -3.15 -2.62 8.52
CA MET A 112 -2.19 -2.52 9.62
C MET A 112 -1.26 -1.32 9.45
N ALA A 113 -1.05 -0.57 10.53
CA ALA A 113 0.09 0.34 10.62
C ALA A 113 1.35 -0.45 11.01
N ASN A 114 2.51 -0.02 10.52
CA ASN A 114 3.80 -0.67 10.79
C ASN A 114 4.95 0.36 10.74
N LYS A 115 6.16 -0.10 11.10
CA LYS A 115 7.40 0.68 11.09
C LYS A 115 8.34 0.25 9.95
N GLY A 116 7.82 -0.46 8.96
CA GLY A 116 8.58 -1.16 7.91
C GLY A 116 8.14 -2.61 7.76
N PRO A 117 8.77 -3.37 6.84
CA PRO A 117 8.38 -4.73 6.54
C PRO A 117 8.35 -5.64 7.77
N ASP A 118 7.31 -6.46 7.88
CA ASP A 118 7.12 -7.49 8.90
C ASP A 118 7.12 -6.96 10.36
N THR A 119 6.67 -5.71 10.56
CA THR A 119 6.56 -5.06 11.88
C THR A 119 5.13 -4.70 12.28
N ASN A 120 4.13 -5.42 11.77
CA ASN A 120 2.75 -5.20 12.17
C ASN A 120 2.56 -5.59 13.64
N GLY A 121 1.80 -4.79 14.39
CA GLY A 121 1.50 -5.04 15.80
C GLY A 121 0.01 -5.03 16.06
N SER A 122 -0.45 -4.07 16.86
CA SER A 122 -1.87 -3.82 17.15
C SER A 122 -2.42 -2.60 16.44
N GLN A 123 -1.54 -1.69 15.99
CA GLN A 123 -1.97 -0.45 15.36
C GLN A 123 -2.55 -0.71 13.97
N PHE A 124 -3.67 -0.06 13.68
CA PHE A 124 -4.37 -0.15 12.41
C PHE A 124 -4.87 1.22 11.99
N PHE A 125 -5.23 1.35 10.71
CA PHE A 125 -5.87 2.53 10.20
C PHE A 125 -7.01 2.19 9.23
N LEU A 126 -7.91 3.15 9.07
CA LEU A 126 -8.98 3.16 8.07
C LEU A 126 -8.73 4.31 7.10
N THR A 127 -8.78 4.04 5.80
CA THR A 127 -8.60 5.07 4.76
C THR A 127 -9.82 6.00 4.69
N LEU A 128 -9.61 7.29 4.44
CA LEU A 128 -10.69 8.27 4.21
C LEU A 128 -10.92 8.56 2.72
N ARG A 129 -10.05 8.06 1.86
CA ARG A 129 -10.11 8.12 0.39
C ARG A 129 -9.25 7.02 -0.21
N GLU A 130 -9.25 6.90 -1.53
CA GLU A 130 -8.24 6.11 -2.25
C GLU A 130 -6.81 6.58 -1.90
N THR A 131 -5.94 5.64 -1.54
CA THR A 131 -4.55 5.86 -1.13
C THR A 131 -3.63 4.75 -1.66
N ASN A 132 -3.68 4.49 -2.97
CA ASN A 132 -2.95 3.42 -3.64
C ASN A 132 -1.44 3.36 -3.35
N ARG A 133 -0.82 4.51 -3.02
CA ARG A 133 0.58 4.58 -2.59
C ARG A 133 0.95 3.70 -1.39
N LEU A 134 -0.05 3.24 -0.61
CA LEU A 134 0.11 2.34 0.54
C LEU A 134 0.09 0.84 0.19
N ASN A 135 -0.22 0.49 -1.06
CA ASN A 135 -0.20 -0.91 -1.53
C ASN A 135 1.21 -1.48 -1.41
N TYR A 136 1.32 -2.75 -0.98
CA TYR A 136 2.60 -3.42 -0.66
C TYR A 136 3.46 -2.73 0.42
N LEU A 137 2.88 -1.81 1.19
CA LEU A 137 3.50 -1.25 2.40
C LEU A 137 2.70 -1.59 3.65
N HIS A 138 1.37 -1.68 3.53
CA HIS A 138 0.46 -1.97 4.64
C HIS A 138 -0.47 -3.13 4.30
N SER A 139 -0.57 -4.09 5.20
CA SER A 139 -1.42 -5.28 5.01
C SER A 139 -2.89 -4.90 5.14
N VAL A 140 -3.64 -5.04 4.05
CA VAL A 140 -5.10 -4.85 4.01
C VAL A 140 -5.75 -6.12 4.56
N PHE A 141 -6.58 -5.99 5.59
CA PHE A 141 -7.22 -7.15 6.23
C PHE A 141 -8.72 -6.98 6.44
N GLY A 142 -9.31 -5.89 5.95
CA GLY A 142 -10.75 -5.70 5.97
C GLY A 142 -11.21 -4.45 5.25
N ARG A 143 -12.52 -4.19 5.34
CA ARG A 143 -13.14 -2.96 4.83
C ARG A 143 -14.40 -2.61 5.59
N VAL A 144 -14.75 -1.33 5.63
CA VAL A 144 -16.02 -0.84 6.17
C VAL A 144 -17.18 -1.32 5.30
N VAL A 145 -18.19 -1.90 5.95
CA VAL A 145 -19.45 -2.31 5.33
C VAL A 145 -20.66 -1.61 5.95
N ARG A 146 -20.50 -0.97 7.13
CA ARG A 146 -21.52 -0.10 7.77
C ARG A 146 -20.87 1.04 8.53
N GLY A 147 -21.59 2.16 8.66
CA GLY A 147 -21.09 3.34 9.37
C GLY A 147 -20.03 4.10 8.58
N GLY A 148 -20.04 3.99 7.26
CA GLY A 148 -19.11 4.74 6.42
C GLY A 148 -19.31 6.26 6.47
N ASP A 149 -20.51 6.72 6.87
CA ASP A 149 -20.81 8.11 7.19
C ASP A 149 -20.28 8.54 8.58
N VAL A 150 -20.06 7.59 9.49
CA VAL A 150 -19.45 7.81 10.83
C VAL A 150 -17.93 7.91 10.73
N LEU A 151 -17.32 7.11 9.85
CA LEU A 151 -15.87 7.10 9.64
C LEU A 151 -15.21 8.49 9.51
N PRO A 152 -15.67 9.39 8.61
CA PRO A 152 -15.08 10.72 8.47
C PRO A 152 -15.37 11.66 9.67
N GLN A 153 -16.24 11.27 10.60
CA GLN A 153 -16.57 12.06 11.79
C GLN A 153 -15.68 11.74 12.99
N ILE A 154 -14.92 10.63 12.94
CA ILE A 154 -13.97 10.26 14.00
C ILE A 154 -12.95 11.39 14.19
N LYS A 155 -12.76 11.77 15.45
CA LYS A 155 -11.79 12.79 15.84
C LYS A 155 -10.61 12.16 16.56
N GLN A 156 -9.47 12.84 16.48
CA GLN A 156 -8.31 12.46 17.27
C GLN A 156 -8.67 12.45 18.76
N GLY A 157 -8.31 11.37 19.45
CA GLY A 157 -8.60 11.16 20.86
C GLY A 157 -9.93 10.46 21.16
N ASP A 158 -10.80 10.26 20.16
CA ASP A 158 -12.01 9.44 20.34
C ASP A 158 -11.59 8.02 20.75
N ALA A 159 -12.13 7.54 21.87
CA ALA A 159 -11.89 6.19 22.36
C ALA A 159 -12.70 5.17 21.57
N MET A 160 -12.20 3.94 21.47
CA MET A 160 -12.88 2.84 20.79
C MET A 160 -13.29 1.72 21.74
N THR A 161 -14.29 0.97 21.32
CA THR A 161 -14.53 -0.41 21.75
C THR A 161 -14.57 -1.29 20.51
N VAL A 162 -14.21 -2.57 20.63
CA VAL A 162 -14.22 -3.50 19.49
C VAL A 162 -14.93 -4.79 19.85
N ALA A 163 -16.05 -5.06 19.16
CA ALA A 163 -16.78 -6.32 19.28
C ALA A 163 -16.64 -7.16 18.00
N ILE A 164 -16.29 -8.43 18.15
CA ILE A 164 -16.17 -9.36 17.03
C ILE A 164 -17.49 -10.08 16.79
N LEU A 165 -17.97 -10.06 15.55
CA LEU A 165 -19.21 -10.71 15.12
C LEU A 165 -18.87 -11.86 14.17
N ARG A 166 -19.19 -13.09 14.60
CA ARG A 166 -18.94 -14.33 13.85
C ARG A 166 -20.24 -14.84 13.23
N ARG A 167 -20.42 -14.69 11.91
CA ARG A 167 -21.61 -15.14 11.15
C ARG A 167 -21.25 -16.32 10.26
N GLY A 168 -22.07 -17.37 10.28
CA GLY A 168 -21.78 -18.62 9.56
C GLY A 168 -20.82 -19.56 10.27
N ALA A 169 -20.73 -20.79 9.77
CA ALA A 169 -19.91 -21.85 10.35
C ALA A 169 -18.41 -21.54 10.26
N ALA A 170 -17.94 -21.05 9.11
CA ALA A 170 -16.53 -20.74 8.88
C ALA A 170 -15.99 -19.68 9.85
N ALA A 171 -16.70 -18.55 10.00
CA ALA A 171 -16.27 -17.48 10.92
C ALA A 171 -16.32 -17.90 12.39
N ARG A 172 -17.26 -18.78 12.77
CA ARG A 172 -17.31 -19.37 14.12
C ARG A 172 -16.17 -20.34 14.39
N ALA A 173 -15.70 -21.04 13.36
CA ALA A 173 -14.58 -21.98 13.46
C ALA A 173 -13.20 -21.31 13.37
N PHE A 174 -13.13 -20.05 12.91
CA PHE A 174 -11.87 -19.33 12.75
C PHE A 174 -11.18 -19.09 14.11
N ARG A 175 -9.96 -19.62 14.27
CA ARG A 175 -9.18 -19.51 15.50
C ARG A 175 -8.35 -18.23 15.52
N ALA A 176 -8.31 -17.58 16.69
CA ALA A 176 -7.58 -16.33 16.92
C ALA A 176 -6.81 -16.39 18.25
N ASP A 177 -6.14 -17.51 18.50
CA ASP A 177 -5.29 -17.74 19.67
C ASP A 177 -3.80 -17.79 19.28
N ALA A 178 -2.91 -17.91 20.27
CA ALA A 178 -1.47 -17.92 20.05
C ALA A 178 -1.01 -19.07 19.14
N THR A 179 -1.66 -20.24 19.21
CA THR A 179 -1.33 -21.40 18.37
C THR A 179 -1.68 -21.11 16.91
N ALA A 180 -2.89 -20.61 16.64
CA ALA A 180 -3.29 -20.21 15.30
C ALA A 180 -2.39 -19.12 14.72
N LEU A 181 -1.99 -18.15 15.55
CA LEU A 181 -1.08 -17.08 15.13
C LEU A 181 0.28 -17.63 14.68
N GLN A 182 0.86 -18.57 15.44
CA GLN A 182 2.11 -19.24 15.08
C GLN A 182 1.97 -20.05 13.79
N GLU A 183 0.89 -20.83 13.64
CA GLU A 183 0.62 -21.61 12.44
C GLU A 183 0.48 -20.74 11.18
N PHE A 184 -0.22 -19.62 11.27
CA PHE A 184 -0.39 -18.71 10.14
C PHE A 184 0.91 -17.97 9.81
N ALA A 185 1.68 -17.54 10.82
CA ALA A 185 2.96 -16.89 10.66
C ALA A 185 3.99 -17.79 9.98
N ALA A 186 4.04 -19.07 10.34
CA ALA A 186 4.96 -20.05 9.76
C ALA A 186 4.77 -20.25 8.25
N ARG A 187 3.61 -19.87 7.69
CA ARG A 187 3.32 -19.96 6.25
C ARG A 187 3.73 -18.70 5.47
N ARG A 188 4.19 -17.65 6.14
CA ARG A 188 4.53 -16.38 5.49
C ARG A 188 5.97 -16.40 4.98
N LYS A 189 6.18 -15.82 3.80
CA LYS A 189 7.52 -15.52 3.30
C LYS A 189 8.06 -14.32 4.06
N THR A 190 9.20 -14.49 4.72
CA THR A 190 9.90 -13.40 5.40
C THR A 190 10.39 -12.36 4.39
N TYR A 191 10.42 -11.10 4.81
CA TYR A 191 11.04 -10.04 4.04
C TYR A 191 12.54 -10.29 3.90
N ALA A 192 13.03 -10.34 2.67
CA ALA A 192 14.44 -10.53 2.33
C ALA A 192 15.00 -9.41 1.43
N GLY A 193 14.22 -8.33 1.24
CA GLY A 193 14.67 -7.16 0.49
C GLY A 193 15.73 -6.36 1.24
N ALA A 194 16.43 -5.48 0.54
CA ALA A 194 17.38 -4.57 1.18
C ALA A 194 16.67 -3.65 2.20
N ALA A 195 17.37 -3.29 3.27
CA ALA A 195 16.87 -2.33 4.26
C ALA A 195 16.92 -0.88 3.73
N GLU A 196 17.94 -0.57 2.93
CA GLU A 196 18.18 0.75 2.36
C GLU A 196 18.12 0.70 0.82
N PRO A 197 17.76 1.81 0.16
CA PRO A 197 17.89 1.93 -1.29
C PRO A 197 19.36 1.85 -1.72
N GLY A 198 19.60 1.44 -2.96
CA GLY A 198 20.94 1.32 -3.51
C GLY A 198 21.00 0.59 -4.85
N PRO A 199 22.21 0.49 -5.45
CA PRO A 199 22.37 0.02 -6.84
C PRO A 199 21.85 -1.39 -7.10
N ALA A 200 21.92 -2.28 -6.11
CA ALA A 200 21.42 -3.66 -6.16
C ALA A 200 20.05 -3.83 -5.50
N ALA A 201 19.54 -2.81 -4.82
CA ALA A 201 18.23 -2.83 -4.17
C ALA A 201 17.11 -2.59 -5.20
N HIS A 202 15.85 -2.84 -4.82
CA HIS A 202 14.71 -2.63 -5.71
C HIS A 202 14.52 -1.17 -6.08
N PHE A 203 14.93 -0.24 -5.22
CA PHE A 203 14.90 1.19 -5.51
C PHE A 203 16.27 1.85 -5.29
N ASP A 204 16.61 2.83 -6.12
CA ASP A 204 17.80 3.66 -5.93
C ASP A 204 17.52 5.12 -6.29
N ASP A 205 18.14 6.03 -5.55
CA ASP A 205 18.12 7.49 -5.75
C ASP A 205 19.46 8.05 -5.24
N PRO A 206 20.57 7.77 -5.97
CA PRO A 206 21.92 8.01 -5.46
C PRO A 206 22.20 9.51 -5.26
N GLU A 207 21.59 10.38 -6.07
CA GLU A 207 21.71 11.83 -5.91
C GLU A 207 20.72 12.43 -4.90
N LYS A 208 19.88 11.60 -4.25
CA LYS A 208 18.91 12.02 -3.24
C LYS A 208 17.98 13.13 -3.76
N ILE A 209 17.48 12.94 -4.97
CA ILE A 209 16.59 13.88 -5.66
C ILE A 209 15.22 13.90 -4.98
N LEU A 210 14.77 12.77 -4.42
CA LEU A 210 13.53 12.71 -3.68
C LEU A 210 13.66 13.39 -2.30
N PRO A 211 12.54 13.86 -1.71
CA PRO A 211 12.57 14.38 -0.35
C PRO A 211 13.12 13.35 0.64
N LEU A 212 14.02 13.80 1.51
CA LEU A 212 14.68 12.93 2.50
C LEU A 212 13.80 12.60 3.69
N GLU A 213 12.91 13.52 4.08
CA GLU A 213 12.04 13.34 5.23
C GLU A 213 10.55 13.45 4.88
N PRO A 214 9.75 12.41 5.20
CA PRO A 214 10.17 11.06 5.57
C PRO A 214 10.92 10.34 4.42
N PRO A 215 11.68 9.26 4.67
CA PRO A 215 12.60 8.65 3.71
C PRO A 215 11.88 7.96 2.54
N ARG A 216 11.61 8.70 1.47
CA ARG A 216 10.76 8.26 0.34
C ARG A 216 11.35 7.09 -0.43
N ALA A 217 12.63 7.18 -0.79
CA ALA A 217 13.34 6.13 -1.50
C ALA A 217 13.32 4.79 -0.76
N LYS A 218 13.42 4.83 0.58
CA LYS A 218 13.33 3.65 1.43
C LYS A 218 11.96 2.98 1.36
N TYR A 219 10.88 3.75 1.36
CA TYR A 219 9.53 3.19 1.21
C TYR A 219 9.27 2.62 -0.20
N PHE A 220 9.79 3.26 -1.25
CA PHE A 220 9.72 2.67 -2.59
C PHE A 220 10.49 1.35 -2.67
N ASN A 221 11.66 1.28 -2.04
CA ASN A 221 12.43 0.05 -1.94
C ASN A 221 11.61 -1.07 -1.27
N TYR A 222 11.00 -0.78 -0.12
CA TYR A 222 10.14 -1.74 0.59
C TYR A 222 8.93 -2.19 -0.24
N LYS A 223 8.23 -1.26 -0.89
CA LYS A 223 7.09 -1.55 -1.75
C LYS A 223 7.46 -2.56 -2.84
N LEU A 224 8.56 -2.31 -3.56
CA LEU A 224 8.97 -3.15 -4.67
C LEU A 224 9.52 -4.51 -4.21
N ALA A 225 10.24 -4.57 -3.10
CA ALA A 225 10.64 -5.85 -2.50
C ALA A 225 9.44 -6.66 -2.01
N ASN A 226 8.43 -6.00 -1.43
CA ASN A 226 7.18 -6.62 -1.02
C ASN A 226 6.36 -7.14 -2.20
N LEU A 227 6.34 -6.40 -3.31
CA LEU A 227 5.74 -6.85 -4.56
C LEU A 227 6.41 -8.12 -5.07
N GLU A 228 7.75 -8.15 -5.16
CA GLU A 228 8.49 -9.32 -5.64
C GLU A 228 8.24 -10.54 -4.77
N ARG A 229 8.34 -10.43 -3.43
CA ARG A 229 8.11 -11.62 -2.57
C ARG A 229 6.68 -12.16 -2.68
N THR A 230 5.71 -11.28 -2.95
CA THR A 230 4.28 -11.63 -3.03
C THR A 230 3.89 -12.18 -4.39
N ARG A 231 4.38 -11.57 -5.48
CA ARG A 231 3.96 -11.87 -6.85
C ARG A 231 4.99 -12.65 -7.67
N GLY A 232 6.24 -12.70 -7.21
CA GLY A 232 7.39 -13.17 -8.01
C GLY A 232 7.82 -12.18 -9.10
N LEU A 233 7.19 -11.01 -9.20
CA LEU A 233 7.51 -10.02 -10.22
C LEU A 233 8.71 -9.17 -9.79
N ARG A 234 9.83 -9.32 -10.49
CA ARG A 234 11.02 -8.48 -10.29
C ARG A 234 10.75 -7.09 -10.82
N PHE A 235 10.70 -6.10 -9.92
CA PHE A 235 10.45 -4.72 -10.28
C PHE A 235 11.51 -3.84 -9.63
N PHE A 236 12.30 -3.18 -10.47
CA PHE A 236 13.28 -2.19 -10.06
C PHE A 236 12.90 -0.79 -10.53
N ALA A 237 13.18 0.22 -9.72
CA ALA A 237 13.06 1.61 -10.12
C ALA A 237 14.26 2.46 -9.69
N ARG A 238 14.57 3.48 -10.48
CA ARG A 238 15.73 4.36 -10.28
C ARG A 238 15.34 5.81 -10.53
N ILE A 239 15.91 6.72 -9.75
CA ILE A 239 15.87 8.17 -9.98
C ILE A 239 17.31 8.61 -10.20
N TRP A 240 17.63 9.17 -11.36
CA TRP A 240 18.97 9.63 -11.71
C TRP A 240 18.97 11.09 -12.13
N ALA A 241 20.06 11.79 -11.81
CA ALA A 241 20.22 13.20 -12.18
C ALA A 241 20.44 13.41 -13.69
N LYS A 242 21.01 12.42 -14.39
CA LYS A 242 21.47 12.56 -15.78
C LYS A 242 20.98 11.43 -16.67
N SER A 243 20.38 11.82 -17.79
CA SER A 243 20.08 10.97 -18.94
C SER A 243 21.35 10.33 -19.52
N PRO A 244 21.25 9.13 -20.12
CA PRO A 244 22.40 8.50 -20.77
C PRO A 244 22.86 9.35 -21.95
N THR A 245 24.18 9.38 -22.15
CA THR A 245 24.78 10.02 -23.31
C THR A 245 24.35 9.31 -24.61
N PRO A 246 24.42 9.98 -25.77
CA PRO A 246 24.16 9.33 -27.06
C PRO A 246 25.04 8.09 -27.33
N ALA A 247 26.23 8.02 -26.73
CA ALA A 247 27.09 6.85 -26.82
C ALA A 247 26.57 5.67 -25.97
N GLU A 248 26.04 5.95 -24.78
CA GLU A 248 25.45 4.94 -23.89
C GLU A 248 24.11 4.39 -24.39
N ASP A 249 23.37 5.18 -25.18
CA ASP A 249 22.10 4.78 -25.82
C ASP A 249 22.18 4.83 -27.36
N ALA A 250 23.33 4.41 -27.92
CA ALA A 250 23.61 4.48 -29.35
C ALA A 250 22.63 3.67 -30.23
N GLN A 251 22.01 2.64 -29.65
CA GLN A 251 20.83 1.99 -30.21
C GLN A 251 19.63 2.31 -29.30
N PRO A 252 18.46 2.66 -29.83
CA PRO A 252 17.31 3.02 -29.02
C PRO A 252 16.99 1.97 -27.94
N GLY A 253 17.14 2.35 -26.67
CA GLY A 253 16.84 1.49 -25.53
C GLY A 253 17.98 0.55 -25.10
N ALA A 254 19.17 0.63 -25.72
CA ALA A 254 20.34 -0.16 -25.34
C ALA A 254 20.75 0.09 -23.89
N PHE A 255 20.67 1.34 -23.43
CA PHE A 255 20.99 1.69 -22.06
C PHE A 255 20.04 0.99 -21.06
N MET A 256 18.73 1.06 -21.33
CA MET A 256 17.72 0.43 -20.49
C MET A 256 17.85 -1.09 -20.49
N ARG A 257 18.17 -1.69 -21.65
CA ARG A 257 18.43 -3.13 -21.77
C ARG A 257 19.61 -3.58 -20.92
N SER A 258 20.74 -2.90 -21.01
CA SER A 258 21.95 -3.20 -20.23
C SER A 258 21.65 -3.22 -18.73
N TRP A 259 20.90 -2.23 -18.24
CA TRP A 259 20.47 -2.20 -16.85
C TRP A 259 19.45 -3.28 -16.50
N ALA A 260 18.51 -3.59 -17.40
CA ALA A 260 17.58 -4.67 -17.19
C ALA A 260 18.28 -6.04 -17.11
N GLU A 261 19.34 -6.26 -17.89
CA GLU A 261 20.18 -7.47 -17.81
C GLU A 261 20.92 -7.52 -16.48
N LYS A 262 21.55 -6.40 -16.07
CA LYS A 262 22.27 -6.29 -14.79
C LYS A 262 21.38 -6.53 -13.56
N LEU A 263 20.14 -6.05 -13.60
CA LEU A 263 19.15 -6.21 -12.52
C LEU A 263 18.30 -7.48 -12.67
N GLY A 264 18.51 -8.27 -13.72
CA GLY A 264 17.77 -9.49 -13.98
C GLY A 264 16.28 -9.26 -14.26
N THR A 265 15.91 -8.15 -14.89
CA THR A 265 14.54 -7.82 -15.33
C THR A 265 14.36 -7.89 -16.84
N ALA A 266 15.41 -8.22 -17.60
CA ALA A 266 15.39 -8.23 -19.06
C ALA A 266 14.30 -9.16 -19.65
N GLN A 267 14.09 -10.33 -19.04
CA GLN A 267 13.12 -11.33 -19.53
C GLN A 267 11.82 -11.32 -18.73
N ASP A 268 11.91 -11.29 -17.40
CA ASP A 268 10.75 -11.47 -16.52
C ASP A 268 10.74 -10.43 -15.39
N GLY A 269 10.56 -9.17 -15.78
CA GLY A 269 10.52 -8.07 -14.81
C GLY A 269 10.24 -6.71 -15.44
N VAL A 270 10.37 -5.68 -14.62
CA VAL A 270 10.18 -4.28 -14.98
C VAL A 270 11.35 -3.45 -14.45
N LEU A 271 11.84 -2.53 -15.28
CA LEU A 271 12.74 -1.47 -14.85
C LEU A 271 12.14 -0.12 -15.23
N ALA A 272 11.90 0.76 -14.26
CA ALA A 272 11.48 2.13 -14.47
C ALA A 272 12.59 3.10 -14.03
N VAL A 273 12.99 4.03 -14.89
CA VAL A 273 14.06 4.98 -14.60
C VAL A 273 13.56 6.38 -14.89
N TYR A 274 13.70 7.30 -13.93
CA TYR A 274 13.49 8.72 -14.12
C TYR A 274 14.81 9.44 -14.28
N PHE A 275 14.85 10.38 -15.21
CA PHE A 275 16.00 11.25 -15.47
C PHE A 275 15.62 12.71 -15.19
N ALA A 276 16.34 13.35 -14.26
CA ALA A 276 15.96 14.67 -13.79
C ALA A 276 16.33 15.82 -14.72
N ASP A 277 17.37 15.65 -15.55
CA ASP A 277 17.84 16.66 -16.51
C ASP A 277 16.91 16.83 -17.72
N ASP A 278 16.22 15.76 -18.14
CA ASP A 278 15.26 15.78 -19.24
C ASP A 278 13.78 15.61 -18.80
N ASP A 279 13.52 15.52 -17.48
CA ASP A 279 12.19 15.32 -16.86
C ASP A 279 11.41 14.13 -17.46
N SER A 280 12.11 13.05 -17.79
CA SER A 280 11.53 11.90 -18.50
C SER A 280 11.59 10.59 -17.70
N TRP A 281 10.56 9.76 -17.91
CA TRP A 281 10.53 8.37 -17.47
C TRP A 281 10.81 7.44 -18.63
N ARG A 282 11.66 6.44 -18.40
CA ARG A 282 11.93 5.34 -19.34
C ARG A 282 11.59 4.02 -18.66
N VAL A 283 10.86 3.15 -19.38
CA VAL A 283 10.40 1.87 -18.84
C VAL A 283 10.79 0.72 -19.75
N TRP A 284 11.47 -0.27 -19.17
CA TRP A 284 11.70 -1.59 -19.74
C TRP A 284 10.64 -2.57 -19.22
N ILE A 285 10.02 -3.30 -20.13
CA ILE A 285 9.09 -4.40 -19.83
C ILE A 285 9.76 -5.66 -20.36
N GLY A 286 10.01 -6.63 -19.49
CA GLY A 286 10.60 -7.90 -19.90
C GLY A 286 9.68 -8.67 -20.84
N ASP A 287 10.27 -9.46 -21.74
CA ASP A 287 9.57 -10.16 -22.81
C ASP A 287 8.39 -11.01 -22.31
N ALA A 288 8.55 -11.70 -21.17
CA ALA A 288 7.50 -12.52 -20.55
C ALA A 288 6.31 -11.70 -20.03
N GLN A 289 6.52 -10.41 -19.77
CA GLN A 289 5.48 -9.48 -19.30
C GLN A 289 4.82 -8.71 -20.45
N ALA A 290 5.34 -8.80 -21.69
CA ALA A 290 4.91 -7.98 -22.82
C ALA A 290 3.42 -8.14 -23.15
N ALA A 291 2.90 -9.38 -23.23
CA ALA A 291 1.49 -9.63 -23.53
C ALA A 291 0.56 -9.10 -22.44
N ARG A 292 0.91 -9.33 -21.18
CA ARG A 292 0.16 -8.81 -20.02
C ARG A 292 0.15 -7.29 -20.03
N PHE A 293 1.31 -6.68 -20.23
CA PHE A 293 1.47 -5.23 -20.32
C PHE A 293 0.66 -4.66 -21.48
N ALA A 294 0.70 -5.27 -22.66
CA ALA A 294 -0.07 -4.83 -23.83
C ALA A 294 -1.59 -5.04 -23.65
N GLY A 295 -2.00 -5.89 -22.71
CA GLY A 295 -3.40 -6.25 -22.48
C GLY A 295 -3.99 -7.09 -23.63
N ARG A 296 -3.15 -7.73 -24.45
CA ARG A 296 -3.54 -8.57 -25.58
C ARG A 296 -2.50 -9.66 -25.83
N PRO A 297 -2.91 -10.85 -26.32
CA PRO A 297 -1.96 -11.92 -26.62
C PRO A 297 -1.03 -11.53 -27.78
N GLY A 298 0.17 -12.08 -27.78
CA GLY A 298 1.17 -11.90 -28.84
C GLY A 298 2.60 -12.07 -28.31
N THR A 299 3.54 -12.34 -29.21
CA THR A 299 4.97 -12.31 -28.89
C THR A 299 5.45 -10.88 -28.70
N VAL A 300 6.58 -10.69 -28.00
CA VAL A 300 7.17 -9.34 -27.86
C VAL A 300 7.49 -8.71 -29.22
N GLN A 301 7.89 -9.52 -30.21
CA GLN A 301 8.17 -9.06 -31.57
C GLN A 301 6.89 -8.54 -32.25
N GLU A 302 5.79 -9.30 -32.20
CA GLU A 302 4.49 -8.91 -32.78
C GLU A 302 3.93 -7.65 -32.12
N LEU A 303 3.98 -7.59 -30.79
CA LEU A 303 3.45 -6.47 -30.01
C LEU A 303 4.31 -5.21 -30.15
N THR A 304 5.61 -5.37 -30.42
CA THR A 304 6.51 -4.25 -30.75
C THR A 304 6.27 -3.77 -32.18
N ALA A 305 6.21 -4.68 -33.15
CA ALA A 305 6.00 -4.35 -34.56
C ALA A 305 4.65 -3.67 -34.81
N SER A 306 3.61 -4.07 -34.08
CA SER A 306 2.29 -3.44 -34.14
C SER A 306 2.19 -2.10 -33.41
N GLY A 307 3.24 -1.70 -32.66
CA GLY A 307 3.22 -0.51 -31.82
C GLY A 307 2.44 -0.65 -30.51
N ALA A 308 1.80 -1.79 -30.25
CA ALA A 308 0.93 -1.99 -29.09
C ALA A 308 1.63 -1.74 -27.74
N ILE A 309 2.89 -2.19 -27.59
CA ILE A 309 3.66 -1.92 -26.36
C ILE A 309 3.97 -0.44 -26.23
N HIS A 310 4.32 0.23 -27.33
CA HIS A 310 4.64 1.65 -27.35
C HIS A 310 3.43 2.50 -26.98
N GLU A 311 2.28 2.26 -27.61
CA GLU A 311 1.02 2.97 -27.33
C GLU A 311 0.63 2.87 -25.84
N VAL A 312 0.67 1.65 -25.29
CA VAL A 312 0.31 1.43 -23.88
C VAL A 312 1.33 2.08 -22.95
N LYS A 313 2.62 2.02 -23.28
CA LYS A 313 3.69 2.66 -22.49
C LYS A 313 3.52 4.17 -22.47
N GLU A 314 3.35 4.81 -23.62
CA GLU A 314 3.15 6.26 -23.73
C GLU A 314 1.90 6.73 -22.98
N ALA A 315 0.78 6.03 -23.14
CA ALA A 315 -0.45 6.35 -22.43
C ALA A 315 -0.28 6.23 -20.91
N LEU A 316 0.40 5.17 -20.44
CA LEU A 316 0.66 4.94 -19.02
C LEU A 316 1.58 6.02 -18.44
N LEU A 317 2.70 6.32 -19.11
CA LEU A 317 3.65 7.34 -18.67
C LEU A 317 2.99 8.71 -18.58
N LYS A 318 2.24 9.10 -19.63
CA LYS A 318 1.52 10.37 -19.67
C LYS A 318 0.47 10.47 -18.55
N ALA A 319 -0.29 9.39 -18.32
CA ALA A 319 -1.29 9.36 -17.26
C ALA A 319 -0.66 9.46 -15.87
N ALA A 320 0.42 8.72 -15.61
CA ALA A 320 1.14 8.77 -14.34
C ALA A 320 1.77 10.15 -14.07
N GLN A 321 2.39 10.76 -15.09
CA GLN A 321 2.96 12.10 -15.00
C GLN A 321 1.86 13.14 -14.72
N ALA A 322 0.73 13.06 -15.42
CA ALA A 322 -0.42 13.95 -15.21
C ALA A 322 -1.01 13.81 -13.79
N ALA A 323 -1.16 12.58 -13.30
CA ALA A 323 -1.65 12.32 -11.94
C ALA A 323 -0.71 12.90 -10.88
N GLY A 324 0.59 12.62 -10.97
CA GLY A 324 1.59 13.17 -10.04
C GLY A 324 1.65 14.70 -10.06
N ASN A 325 1.52 15.33 -11.23
CA ASN A 325 1.46 16.78 -11.37
C ASN A 325 0.18 17.38 -10.77
N ALA A 326 -0.96 16.71 -10.94
CA ALA A 326 -2.23 17.15 -10.37
C ALA A 326 -2.19 17.09 -8.83
N ASP A 327 -1.68 16.00 -8.26
CA ASP A 327 -1.50 15.85 -6.81
C ASP A 327 -0.53 16.90 -6.26
N PHE A 328 0.57 17.19 -6.97
CA PHE A 328 1.51 18.22 -6.56
C PHE A 328 0.86 19.61 -6.53
N LYS A 329 0.08 19.94 -7.57
CA LYS A 329 -0.65 21.20 -7.64
C LYS A 329 -1.69 21.32 -6.52
N GLN A 330 -2.42 20.24 -6.24
CA GLN A 330 -3.38 20.21 -5.14
C GLN A 330 -2.66 20.41 -3.79
N GLN A 331 -1.51 19.77 -3.59
CA GLN A 331 -0.71 19.94 -2.38
C GLN A 331 -0.23 21.39 -2.22
N GLN A 332 0.24 22.03 -3.30
CA GLN A 332 0.62 23.44 -3.28
C GLN A 332 -0.55 24.35 -2.88
N GLN A 333 -1.75 24.11 -3.41
CA GLN A 333 -2.95 24.88 -3.08
C GLN A 333 -3.34 24.72 -1.60
N THR A 334 -3.31 23.48 -1.09
CA THR A 334 -3.62 23.20 0.33
C THR A 334 -2.63 23.87 1.26
N LEU A 335 -1.33 23.81 0.97
CA LEU A 335 -0.29 24.48 1.78
C LEU A 335 -0.41 26.00 1.74
N ALA A 336 -0.65 26.57 0.55
CA ALA A 336 -0.85 28.01 0.39
C ALA A 336 -2.07 28.51 1.17
N ALA A 337 -3.20 27.79 1.11
CA ALA A 337 -4.40 28.10 1.87
C ALA A 337 -4.18 28.02 3.40
N ALA A 338 -3.23 27.18 3.84
CA ALA A 338 -2.83 27.06 5.24
C ALA A 338 -1.69 28.01 5.66
N GLY A 339 -1.21 28.89 4.76
CA GLY A 339 -0.06 29.77 5.03
C GLY A 339 1.27 29.03 5.24
N GLN A 340 1.39 27.82 4.71
CA GLN A 340 2.57 26.95 4.84
C GLN A 340 3.53 27.10 3.64
N PRO A 341 4.83 26.83 3.81
CA PRO A 341 5.78 26.88 2.70
C PRO A 341 5.42 25.88 1.58
N PRO A 342 5.81 26.16 0.33
CA PRO A 342 5.59 25.23 -0.77
C PRO A 342 6.28 23.88 -0.52
N PRO A 343 5.84 22.79 -1.16
CA PRO A 343 6.51 21.51 -1.03
C PRO A 343 7.95 21.56 -1.57
N PRO A 344 8.86 20.71 -1.07
CA PRO A 344 10.25 20.70 -1.50
C PRO A 344 10.40 20.31 -2.98
N PRO A 345 11.51 20.69 -3.66
CA PRO A 345 11.67 20.49 -5.11
C PRO A 345 11.44 19.06 -5.60
N GLY A 346 11.93 18.06 -4.86
CA GLY A 346 11.76 16.64 -5.20
C GLY A 346 10.35 16.08 -5.02
N GLN A 347 9.43 16.83 -4.40
CA GLN A 347 8.10 16.32 -4.06
C GLN A 347 7.25 16.00 -5.30
N ARG A 348 7.40 16.79 -6.38
CA ARG A 348 6.72 16.50 -7.66
C ARG A 348 7.18 15.15 -8.21
N ILE A 349 8.49 14.91 -8.23
CA ILE A 349 9.10 13.66 -8.71
C ILE A 349 8.61 12.49 -7.87
N LYS A 350 8.60 12.63 -6.53
CA LYS A 350 8.04 11.62 -5.63
C LYS A 350 6.60 11.24 -5.98
N LEU A 351 5.74 12.22 -6.26
CA LEU A 351 4.31 11.96 -6.56
C LEU A 351 4.15 11.29 -7.93
N GLN A 352 4.97 11.67 -8.92
CA GLN A 352 5.02 10.95 -10.18
C GLN A 352 5.55 9.52 -10.01
N THR A 353 6.54 9.30 -9.16
CA THR A 353 7.05 7.95 -8.82
C THR A 353 5.94 7.10 -8.20
N ASP A 354 5.19 7.62 -7.22
CA ASP A 354 4.02 6.92 -6.67
C ASP A 354 3.05 6.49 -7.78
N ALA A 355 2.62 7.46 -8.60
CA ALA A 355 1.63 7.23 -9.65
C ALA A 355 2.11 6.23 -10.70
N LEU A 356 3.39 6.32 -11.11
CA LEU A 356 3.96 5.42 -12.09
C LEU A 356 4.09 3.99 -11.56
N LEU A 357 4.63 3.83 -10.35
CA LEU A 357 4.80 2.51 -9.76
C LEU A 357 3.44 1.84 -9.55
N ASP A 358 2.44 2.56 -9.03
CA ASP A 358 1.09 2.01 -8.87
C ASP A 358 0.46 1.65 -10.23
N ALA A 359 0.59 2.50 -11.24
CA ALA A 359 0.08 2.21 -12.58
C ALA A 359 0.72 0.97 -13.20
N LEU A 360 2.05 0.82 -13.09
CA LEU A 360 2.77 -0.35 -13.60
C LEU A 360 2.40 -1.62 -12.83
N ILE A 361 2.30 -1.54 -11.49
CA ILE A 361 1.85 -2.65 -10.65
C ILE A 361 0.45 -3.09 -11.06
N PHE A 362 -0.50 -2.17 -11.21
CA PHE A 362 -1.87 -2.51 -11.58
C PHE A 362 -1.99 -3.08 -12.99
N LYS A 363 -1.15 -2.60 -13.90
CA LYS A 363 -1.12 -3.12 -15.28
C LYS A 363 -0.61 -4.56 -15.34
N LEU A 364 0.24 -4.95 -14.40
CA LEU A 364 0.90 -6.25 -14.31
C LEU A 364 0.36 -7.11 -13.15
N GLU A 365 -0.78 -6.74 -12.58
CA GLU A 365 -1.56 -7.55 -11.65
C GLU A 365 -2.82 -8.07 -12.33
#